data_AF-A0A2G1Z605-F1
#
_entry.id   AF-A0A2G1Z605-F1
#
_cell.length_a   1.000
_cell.length_b   1.000
_cell.length_c   1.000
_cell.angle_alpha   90.00
_cell.angle_beta   90.00
_cell.angle_gamma   90.00
#
_symmetry.space_group_name_H-M   'P 1'
#
loop_
_entity.id
_entity.type
_entity.pdbx_description
1 polymer ?
#
loop_
_entity_poly.entity_id
_entity_poly.type
_entity_poly.pdbx_seq_one_letter_code
_entity_poly.pdbx_strand_id
1 'polypeptide(L)' 'MFDPERACAAGYLDHVISAEELQSCALENARNLVKLLDKPSYIATKTRLNAQVLTAVREGAKKYDFIA' A
#
# COMPACT_ATOMS: atom_id res chain seq x y z
N MET A 1 -19.67 5.87 -3.02
CA MET A 1 -18.79 4.75 -2.61
C MET A 1 -18.61 3.86 -3.83
N PHE A 2 -17.38 3.45 -4.17
CA PHE A 2 -17.14 2.51 -5.27
C PHE A 2 -17.53 1.10 -4.81
N ASP A 3 -18.17 0.32 -5.69
CA ASP A 3 -18.26 -1.13 -5.49
C ASP A 3 -16.85 -1.76 -5.57
N PRO A 4 -16.62 -2.91 -4.91
CA PRO A 4 -15.28 -3.51 -4.81
C PRO A 4 -14.62 -3.77 -6.17
N GLU A 5 -15.38 -4.21 -7.16
CA GLU A 5 -14.89 -4.53 -8.50
C GLU A 5 -14.43 -3.27 -9.23
N ARG A 6 -15.21 -2.18 -9.17
CA ARG A 6 -14.80 -0.88 -9.71
C ARG A 6 -13.61 -0.29 -8.95
N ALA A 7 -13.54 -0.47 -7.64
CA ALA A 7 -12.41 -0.02 -6.84
C ALA A 7 -11.12 -0.74 -7.26
N CYS A 8 -11.21 -2.05 -7.56
CA CYS A 8 -10.10 -2.82 -8.10
C CYS A 8 -9.70 -2.35 -9.51
N ALA A 9 -10.67 -2.15 -10.41
CA ALA A 9 -10.41 -1.68 -11.77
C ALA A 9 -9.78 -0.27 -11.82
N ALA A 10 -10.11 0.59 -10.85
CA ALA A 10 -9.54 1.93 -10.73
C ALA A 10 -8.19 1.96 -9.99
N GLY A 11 -7.68 0.82 -9.53
CA GLY A 11 -6.40 0.72 -8.80
C GLY A 11 -6.46 1.19 -7.35
N TYR A 12 -7.67 1.34 -6.77
CA TYR A 12 -7.82 1.59 -5.33
C TYR A 12 -7.62 0.31 -4.50
N LEU A 13 -7.92 -0.85 -5.08
CA LEU A 13 -7.69 -2.17 -4.49
C LEU A 13 -6.83 -3.01 -5.45
N ASP A 14 -5.95 -3.83 -4.89
CA ASP A 14 -5.15 -4.77 -5.68
C ASP A 14 -5.96 -6.03 -6.08
N HIS A 15 -6.90 -6.44 -5.23
CA HIS A 15 -7.79 -7.59 -5.44
C HIS A 15 -9.04 -7.49 -4.56
N VAL A 16 -10.08 -8.25 -4.92
CA VAL A 16 -11.34 -8.39 -4.17
C VAL A 16 -11.45 -9.83 -3.67
N ILE A 17 -11.74 -9.99 -2.40
CA ILE A 17 -11.95 -11.28 -1.72
C ILE A 17 -13.16 -11.20 -0.80
N SER A 18 -13.67 -12.35 -0.36
CA SER A 18 -14.80 -12.40 0.55
C SER A 18 -14.44 -11.84 1.93
N ALA A 19 -15.44 -11.38 2.68
CA ALA A 19 -15.23 -10.84 4.02
C ALA A 19 -14.70 -11.92 4.99
N GLU A 20 -15.14 -13.16 4.82
CA GLU A 20 -14.74 -14.32 5.61
C GLU A 20 -13.25 -14.66 5.41
N GLU A 21 -12.74 -14.47 4.20
CA GLU A 21 -11.36 -14.82 3.81
C GLU A 21 -10.37 -13.65 4.00
N LEU A 22 -10.86 -12.43 4.22
CA LEU A 22 -10.03 -11.22 4.26
C LEU A 22 -8.85 -11.34 5.21
N GLN A 23 -9.10 -11.83 6.43
CA GLN A 23 -8.06 -11.92 7.46
C GLN A 23 -7.02 -13.00 7.13
N SER A 24 -7.45 -14.18 6.68
CA SER A 24 -6.55 -15.28 6.36
C SER A 24 -5.68 -14.93 5.14
N CYS A 25 -6.27 -14.38 4.08
CA CYS A 25 -5.54 -13.94 2.89
C CYS A 25 -4.55 -12.81 3.20
N ALA A 26 -4.92 -11.82 4.01
CA ALA A 26 -4.02 -10.75 4.41
C ALA A 26 -2.80 -11.27 5.19
N LEU A 27 -3.01 -12.22 6.10
CA LEU A 27 -1.94 -12.86 6.87
C LEU A 27 -1.03 -13.72 5.99
N GLU A 28 -1.61 -14.48 5.06
CA GLU A 28 -0.84 -15.29 4.12
C GLU A 28 0.03 -14.42 3.21
N ASN A 29 -0.54 -13.34 2.66
CA ASN A 29 0.20 -12.38 1.83
C ASN A 29 1.36 -11.75 2.61
N ALA A 30 1.13 -11.33 3.86
CA ALA A 30 2.19 -10.78 4.71
C ALA A 30 3.31 -11.81 4.94
N ARG A 31 2.97 -13.07 5.23
CA ARG A 31 3.94 -14.17 5.39
C ARG A 31 4.74 -14.40 4.11
N ASN A 32 4.08 -14.37 2.95
CA ASN A 32 4.73 -14.58 1.66
C ASN A 32 5.70 -13.44 1.32
N LEU A 33 5.32 -12.18 1.58
CA LEU A 33 6.21 -11.03 1.38
C LEU A 33 7.49 -11.15 2.22
N VAL A 34 7.37 -11.56 3.49
CA VAL A 34 8.53 -11.73 4.39
C VAL A 34 9.43 -12.89 3.94
N LYS A 35 8.85 -13.96 3.39
CA LYS A 35 9.61 -15.13 2.91
C LYS A 35 10.32 -14.88 1.59
N LEU A 36 9.69 -14.14 0.67
CA LEU A 36 10.13 -14.03 -0.72
C LEU A 36 10.99 -12.80 -0.98
N LEU A 37 10.92 -11.77 -0.12
CA LEU A 37 11.59 -10.51 -0.38
C LEU A 37 12.73 -10.26 0.60
N ASP A 38 13.90 -9.98 0.05
CA ASP A 38 15.00 -9.38 0.82
C ASP A 38 14.56 -8.01 1.34
N LYS A 39 14.53 -7.86 2.67
CA LYS A 39 13.98 -6.68 3.34
C LYS A 39 14.71 -5.38 2.96
N PRO A 40 16.07 -5.31 2.99
CA PRO A 40 16.80 -4.14 2.51
C PRO A 40 16.45 -3.76 1.06
N SER A 41 16.45 -4.73 0.14
CA SER A 41 16.16 -4.48 -1.28
C SER A 41 14.73 -4.02 -1.52
N TYR A 42 13.76 -4.61 -0.81
CA TYR A 42 12.37 -4.18 -0.83
C TYR A 42 12.19 -2.73 -0.36
N ILE A 43 12.78 -2.37 0.78
CA ILE A 43 12.70 -1.02 1.33
C ILE A 43 13.33 0.00 0.36
N ALA A 44 14.52 -0.28 -0.14
CA ALA A 44 15.21 0.60 -1.08
C ALA A 44 14.39 0.81 -2.36
N THR A 45 13.84 -0.27 -2.92
CA THR A 45 13.04 -0.23 -4.14
C THR A 45 11.73 0.53 -3.91
N LYS A 46 10.98 0.23 -2.84
CA LYS A 46 9.72 0.91 -2.51
C LYS A 46 9.92 2.40 -2.25
N THR A 47 11.02 2.77 -1.57
CA THR A 47 11.37 4.17 -1.32
C THR A 47 11.66 4.90 -2.62
N ARG A 48 12.44 4.30 -3.52
CA ARG A 48 12.78 4.90 -4.82
C ARG A 48 11.54 5.08 -5.71
N LEU A 49 10.68 4.07 -5.78
CA LEU A 49 9.43 4.13 -6.57
C LEU A 49 8.49 5.23 -6.08
N ASN A 50 8.39 5.41 -4.76
CA ASN A 50 7.46 6.37 -4.17
C ASN A 50 8.09 7.74 -3.88
N ALA A 51 9.34 8.00 -4.28
CA ALA A 51 10.09 9.18 -3.86
C ALA A 51 9.36 10.51 -4.14
N GLN A 52 8.78 10.66 -5.34
CA GLN A 52 8.04 11.86 -5.73
C GLN A 52 6.74 12.03 -4.92
N VAL A 53 5.99 10.95 -4.73
CA VAL A 53 4.75 10.95 -3.94
C VAL A 53 5.04 11.28 -2.48
N LEU A 54 6.10 10.69 -1.90
CA LEU A 54 6.50 10.97 -0.52
C LEU A 54 6.90 12.44 -0.33
N THR A 55 7.58 13.05 -1.30
CA THR A 55 7.88 14.49 -1.28
C THR A 55 6.60 15.32 -1.31
N ALA A 56 5.69 15.04 -2.25
CA ALA A 56 4.44 15.79 -2.37
C ALA A 56 3.54 15.67 -1.12
N VAL A 57 3.44 14.46 -0.55
CA VAL A 57 2.70 14.23 0.70
C VAL A 57 3.34 15.01 1.86
N ARG A 58 4.67 15.04 1.95
CA ARG A 58 5.40 15.78 2.99
C ARG A 58 5.19 17.30 2.86
N GLU A 59 5.22 17.84 1.64
CA GLU A 59 4.94 19.25 1.39
C GLU A 59 3.48 19.61 1.73
N GLY A 60 2.53 18.74 1.36
CA GLY A 60 1.14 18.88 1.74
C GLY A 60 0.96 18.88 3.26
N ALA A 61 1.59 17.94 3.98
CA ALA A 61 1.52 17.86 5.43
C ALA A 61 2.04 19.12 6.14
N LYS A 62 3.14 19.71 5.63
CA LYS A 62 3.68 21.00 6.12
C LYS A 62 2.72 22.17 5.86
N LYS A 63 2.09 22.20 4.69
CA LYS A 63 1.16 23.27 4.31
C LYS A 63 -0.09 23.32 5.20
N TYR A 64 -0.50 22.18 5.75
CA TYR A 64 -1.71 22.04 6.56
C TYR A 64 -1.41 21.73 8.05
N ASP A 65 -0.20 22.01 8.54
CA ASP A 65 0.20 21.90 9.96
C ASP A 65 -0.07 20.54 10.63
N PHE A 66 0.01 19.43 9.88
CA PHE A 66 -0.09 18.09 10.47
C PHE A 66 1.24 17.60 11.09
N ILE A 67 2.34 18.30 10.82
CA ILE A 67 3.67 17.99 11.34
C ILE A 67 4.37 19.33 11.62
N ALA A 68 4.56 19.66 12.89
CA ALA A 68 5.38 20.78 13.36
C ALA A 68 6.88 20.52 13.13
#